data_AF-A0A962NB45-F1
#
_entry.id   AF-A0A962NB45-F1
#
_cell.length_a   1.000
_cell.length_b   1.000
_cell.length_c   1.000
_cell.angle_alpha   90.00
_cell.angle_beta   90.00
_cell.angle_gamma   90.00
#
_symmetry.space_group_name_H-M   'P 1'
#
loop_
_entity.id
_entity.type
_entity.pdbx_description
1 polymer ?
#
loop_
_entity_poly.entity_id
_entity_poly.type
_entity_poly.pdbx_seq_one_letter_code
_entity_poly.pdbx_strand_id
1 'polypeptide(L)'
;MIRYFHPAPDGRRLIETTLLDGEVRPVWVDLYEPTEEEKRLIEERYGIDVPTRDEMAEIEPSNRLYQEDEALFMTATLVAQVEQEEPRSAPVTFI
;
A
#
# COMPACT_ATOMS: atom_id res chain seq x y z
N MET A 1 2.70 10.22 1.63
CA MET A 1 2.93 9.94 3.06
C MET A 1 3.11 8.45 3.26
N ILE A 2 4.19 8.05 3.93
CA ILE A 2 4.42 6.66 4.38
C ILE A 2 4.04 6.50 5.85
N ARG A 3 3.31 5.43 6.18
CA ARG A 3 3.08 4.99 7.55
C ARG A 3 3.52 3.54 7.71
N TYR A 4 4.12 3.23 8.85
CA TYR A 4 4.58 1.89 9.19
C TYR A 4 3.82 1.37 10.40
N PHE A 5 3.41 0.12 10.34
CA PHE A 5 2.67 -0.54 11.39
C PHE A 5 3.42 -1.77 11.88
N HIS A 6 3.68 -1.82 13.18
CA HIS A 6 4.39 -2.91 13.84
C HIS A 6 3.52 -3.54 14.94
N PRO A 7 3.65 -4.84 15.21
CA PRO A 7 2.98 -5.45 16.34
C PRO A 7 3.45 -4.82 17.66
N ALA A 8 2.49 -4.44 18.51
CA ALA A 8 2.81 -4.10 19.89
C ALA A 8 3.41 -5.33 20.62
N PRO A 9 4.15 -5.15 21.73
CA PRO A 9 4.71 -6.28 22.50
C PRO A 9 3.66 -7.29 22.96
N ASP A 10 2.39 -6.87 23.08
CA ASP A 10 1.26 -7.73 23.43
C ASP A 10 0.72 -8.59 22.26
N GLY A 11 1.17 -8.33 21.02
CA GLY A 11 0.78 -9.01 19.80
C GLY A 11 -0.66 -8.78 19.33
N ARG A 12 -1.42 -7.87 19.96
CA ARG A 12 -2.86 -7.67 19.71
C ARG A 12 -3.21 -6.36 19.02
N ARG A 13 -2.24 -5.47 18.89
CA ARG A 13 -2.43 -4.13 18.33
C ARG A 13 -1.28 -3.81 17.39
N LEU A 14 -1.55 -2.92 16.44
CA LEU A 14 -0.53 -2.29 15.62
C LEU A 14 -0.17 -0.94 16.22
N ILE A 15 1.13 -0.66 16.28
CA ILE A 15 1.69 0.64 16.63
C ILE A 15 2.07 1.32 15.31
N GLU A 16 1.50 2.50 15.07
CA GLU A 16 1.82 3.35 13.94
C GLU A 16 3.08 4.16 14.23
N THR A 17 3.96 4.26 13.23
CA THR A 17 5.11 5.16 13.23
C THR A 17 5.34 5.71 11.82
N THR A 18 5.92 6.91 11.76
CA THR A 18 6.31 7.57 10.51
C THR A 18 7.79 7.34 10.16
N LEU A 19 8.55 6.76 11.07
CA LEU A 19 9.97 6.46 10.92
C LEU A 19 10.22 4.98 11.23
N LEU A 20 10.97 4.32 10.35
CA LEU A 20 11.44 2.96 10.62
C LEU A 20 12.73 3.03 11.42
N ASP A 21 12.63 2.73 12.71
CA ASP A 21 13.79 2.42 13.54
C ASP A 21 14.23 0.97 13.22
N GLY A 22 15.49 0.78 12.83
CA GLY A 22 15.98 -0.44 12.18
C GLY A 22 15.83 -1.74 12.99
N GLU A 23 15.44 -1.65 14.26
CA GLU A 23 15.19 -2.79 15.15
C GLU A 23 13.82 -3.45 14.92
N VAL A 24 12.82 -2.72 14.41
CA VAL A 24 11.45 -3.23 14.27
C VAL A 24 11.05 -3.31 12.81
N ARG A 25 10.74 -4.52 12.32
CA ARG A 25 10.21 -4.73 10.96
C ARG A 25 8.71 -4.46 10.94
N PRO A 26 8.19 -3.65 10.00
CA PRO A 26 6.75 -3.43 9.88
C PRO A 26 6.10 -4.70 9.33
N VAL A 27 4.86 -4.93 9.74
CA VAL A 27 3.99 -5.96 9.17
C VAL A 27 3.02 -5.38 8.14
N TRP A 28 2.86 -4.05 8.13
CA TRP A 28 2.12 -3.31 7.10
C TRP A 28 2.77 -1.94 6.91
N VAL A 29 2.98 -1.57 5.65
CA VAL A 29 3.35 -0.23 5.21
C VAL A 29 2.19 0.36 4.41
N ASP A 30 1.73 1.54 4.79
CA ASP A 30 0.66 2.25 4.09
C ASP A 30 1.23 3.44 3.32
N LEU A 31 0.83 3.53 2.05
CA LEU A 31 1.22 4.57 1.12
C LEU A 31 0.00 5.41 0.75
N TYR A 32 -0.16 6.54 1.43
CA TYR A 32 -1.24 7.48 1.12
C TYR A 32 -0.68 8.70 0.38
N GLU A 33 -1.05 8.83 -0.90
CA GLU A 33 -0.54 9.85 -1.82
C GLU A 33 0.98 10.04 -1.68
N PRO A 34 1.78 8.97 -1.90
CA PRO A 34 3.22 9.05 -1.74
C PRO A 34 3.84 9.99 -2.79
N THR A 35 4.88 10.71 -2.39
CA THR A 35 5.76 11.40 -3.34
C THR A 35 6.62 10.38 -4.10
N GLU A 36 7.22 10.78 -5.23
CA GLU A 36 8.16 9.93 -5.98
C GLU A 36 9.33 9.45 -5.11
N GLU A 37 9.84 10.32 -4.23
CA GLU A 37 10.92 9.96 -3.31
C GLU A 37 10.47 8.94 -2.25
N GLU A 38 9.22 9.05 -1.78
CA GLU A 38 8.64 8.07 -0.86
C GLU A 38 8.42 6.71 -1.54
N LYS A 39 7.98 6.68 -2.81
CA LYS A 39 7.86 5.43 -3.58
C LYS A 39 9.22 4.76 -3.76
N ARG A 40 10.21 5.51 -4.25
CA ARG A 40 11.59 5.03 -4.42
C ARG A 40 12.16 4.45 -3.14
N LEU A 41 11.91 5.09 -2.00
CA LEU A 41 12.35 4.59 -0.68
C LEU A 41 11.75 3.21 -0.34
N ILE A 42 10.48 2.98 -0.68
CA ILE A 42 9.81 1.68 -0.46
C ILE A 42 10.33 0.64 -1.45
N GLU A 43 10.43 0.99 -2.73
CA GLU A 43 10.92 0.11 -3.79
C GLU A 43 12.33 -0.41 -3.47
N GLU A 44 13.26 0.50 -3.12
CA GLU A 44 14.64 0.14 -2.75
C GLU A 44 14.72 -0.70 -1.48
N ARG A 45 13.82 -0.47 -0.51
CA ARG A 45 13.84 -1.16 0.78
C ARG A 45 13.32 -2.59 0.68
N TYR A 46 12.27 -2.80 -0.12
CA TYR A 46 11.56 -4.09 -0.17
C TYR A 46 11.78 -4.85 -1.48
N GLY A 47 12.42 -4.24 -2.48
CA GLY A 47 12.65 -4.88 -3.78
C GLY A 47 11.33 -5.14 -4.53
N ILE A 48 10.40 -4.18 -4.45
CA ILE A 48 9.09 -4.22 -5.13
C ILE A 48 8.97 -3.01 -6.05
N ASP A 49 8.08 -3.08 -7.04
CA ASP A 49 7.68 -1.92 -7.85
C ASP A 49 6.35 -1.36 -7.35
N VAL A 50 6.28 -0.06 -7.04
CA VAL A 50 5.03 0.56 -6.57
C VAL A 50 4.26 1.07 -7.79
N PRO A 51 3.07 0.52 -8.09
CA PRO A 51 2.38 0.84 -9.32
C PRO A 51 1.99 2.31 -9.39
N THR A 52 2.07 2.85 -10.60
CA THR A 52 1.60 4.18 -10.95
C THR A 52 0.07 4.24 -10.91
N ARG A 53 -0.48 5.46 -10.83
CA ARG A 53 -1.95 5.64 -10.86
C ARG A 53 -2.59 5.16 -12.16
N ASP A 54 -1.85 5.21 -13.27
CA ASP A 54 -2.34 4.77 -14.58
C ASP A 54 -2.41 3.24 -14.63
N GLU A 55 -1.39 2.53 -14.14
CA GLU A 55 -1.40 1.06 -14.02
C GLU A 55 -2.50 0.58 -13.06
N MET A 56 -2.71 1.27 -11.94
CA MET A 56 -3.80 0.97 -11.01
C MET A 56 -5.21 1.14 -11.63
N ALA A 57 -5.33 1.96 -12.68
CA ALA A 57 -6.60 2.23 -13.35
C ALA A 57 -6.97 1.17 -14.40
N GLU A 58 -6.04 0.28 -14.75
CA GLU A 58 -6.30 -0.82 -15.69
C GLU A 58 -7.34 -1.80 -15.14
N ILE A 59 -8.20 -2.31 -16.02
CA ILE A 59 -9.35 -3.14 -15.65
C ILE A 59 -9.12 -4.62 -15.97
N GLU A 60 -8.08 -4.91 -16.74
CA GLU A 60 -7.65 -6.22 -17.17
C GLU A 60 -7.30 -7.08 -15.95
N PRO A 61 -7.91 -8.27 -15.77
CA PRO A 61 -7.64 -9.11 -14.61
C PRO A 61 -6.16 -9.46 -14.42
N SER A 62 -5.41 -9.60 -15.52
CA SER A 62 -3.96 -9.84 -15.50
C SER A 62 -3.16 -8.70 -14.87
N ASN A 63 -3.71 -7.49 -14.86
CA ASN A 63 -3.06 -6.29 -14.35
C ASN A 63 -3.60 -5.93 -12.95
N ARG A 64 -4.63 -6.65 -12.48
CA ARG A 64 -5.19 -6.50 -11.12
C ARG A 64 -4.81 -7.61 -10.16
N LEU A 65 -4.50 -8.80 -10.65
CA LEU A 65 -4.07 -9.96 -9.85
C LEU A 65 -2.88 -10.60 -10.55
N TYR A 66 -1.68 -10.31 -10.06
CA TYR A 66 -0.45 -10.84 -10.65
C TYR A 66 0.62 -11.06 -9.60
N GLN A 67 1.68 -11.75 -10.02
CA GLN A 67 2.90 -11.92 -9.26
C GLN A 67 4.03 -11.33 -10.08
N GLU A 68 4.86 -10.52 -9.44
CA GLU A 68 6.12 -10.05 -9.99
C GLU A 68 7.22 -10.32 -8.96
N ASP A 69 8.28 -11.01 -9.40
CA ASP A 69 9.30 -11.58 -8.52
C ASP A 69 8.69 -12.39 -7.35
N GLU A 70 8.94 -11.97 -6.11
CA GLU A 70 8.43 -12.61 -4.88
C GLU A 70 7.19 -11.90 -4.30
N ALA A 71 6.68 -10.86 -4.97
CA ALA A 71 5.57 -10.04 -4.50
C ALA A 71 4.25 -10.38 -5.21
N LEU A 72 3.14 -10.31 -4.46
CA LEU A 72 1.80 -10.61 -4.96
C LEU A 72 0.98 -9.33 -5.00
N PHE A 73 0.51 -8.98 -6.19
CA PHE A 73 -0.21 -7.74 -6.42
C PHE A 73 -1.71 -8.00 -6.53
N MET A 74 -2.49 -7.22 -5.79
CA MET A 74 -3.94 -7.20 -5.87
C MET A 74 -4.46 -5.76 -5.90
N THR A 75 -5.03 -5.34 -7.04
CA THR A 75 -5.72 -4.06 -7.16
C THR A 75 -7.22 -4.25 -6.96
N ALA A 76 -7.78 -3.68 -5.88
CA ALA A 76 -9.21 -3.70 -5.58
C ALA A 76 -9.83 -2.31 -5.77
N THR A 77 -11.10 -2.25 -6.18
CA THR A 77 -11.85 -0.98 -6.24
C THR A 77 -12.53 -0.80 -4.89
N LEU A 78 -12.12 0.22 -4.13
CA LEU A 78 -12.71 0.54 -2.84
C LEU A 78 -13.67 1.73 -2.97
N VAL A 79 -14.79 1.66 -2.26
CA VAL A 79 -15.79 2.72 -2.19
C VAL A 79 -15.60 3.50 -0.89
N ALA A 80 -15.59 4.83 -1.00
CA ALA A 80 -15.51 5.76 0.11
C ALA A 80 -16.65 6.79 0.03
N GLN A 81 -16.85 7.53 1.13
CA GLN A 81 -17.84 8.61 1.19
C GLN A 81 -19.28 8.14 0.91
N VAL A 82 -19.63 6.94 1.39
CA VAL A 82 -20.93 6.29 1.13
C VAL A 82 -22.15 7.05 1.66
N GLU A 83 -21.95 8.00 2.57
CA GLU A 83 -23.02 8.85 3.12
C GLU A 83 -23.26 10.12 2.29
N GLN A 84 -22.40 10.42 1.31
CA GLN A 84 -22.56 11.58 0.42
C GLN A 84 -23.47 11.22 -0.77
N GLU A 85 -24.07 12.24 -1.40
CA GLU A 85 -24.93 12.04 -2.59
C GLU A 85 -24.19 11.32 -3.73
N GLU A 86 -22.89 11.56 -3.86
CA GLU A 86 -22.02 10.89 -4.83
C GLU A 86 -20.88 10.15 -4.12
N PRO A 87 -21.01 8.81 -3.90
CA PRO A 87 -19.92 8.01 -3.36
C PRO A 87 -18.76 7.93 -4.35
N ARG A 88 -17.53 7.89 -3.84
CA ARG A 88 -16.32 7.83 -4.66
C ARG A 88 -15.77 6.42 -4.69
N SER A 89 -15.31 5.99 -5.86
CA SER A 89 -14.59 4.73 -6.03
C SER A 89 -13.17 5.00 -6.50
N ALA A 90 -12.19 4.31 -5.93
CA ALA A 90 -10.79 4.41 -6.34
C ALA A 90 -10.11 3.03 -6.31
N PRO A 91 -9.15 2.76 -7.21
CA PRO A 91 -8.32 1.58 -7.10
C PRO A 91 -7.36 1.70 -5.91
N VAL A 92 -7.12 0.59 -5.22
CA VAL A 92 -6.14 0.44 -4.15
C VAL A 92 -5.39 -0.86 -4.39
N THR A 93 -4.06 -0.78 -4.46
CA THR A 93 -3.20 -1.96 -4.65
C THR A 93 -2.64 -2.44 -3.32
N PHE A 94 -2.74 -3.75 -3.12
CA PHE A 94 -2.08 -4.50 -2.05
C PHE A 94 -0.91 -5.27 -2.67
N ILE A 95 0.22 -5.26 -1.96
CA ILE A 95 1.49 -5.93 -2.32
C ILE A 95 1.91 -6.79 -1.13
#